data_AF-A0AAP3ZVQ1-F1
#
_entry.id   AF-A0AAP3ZVQ1-F1
#
_cell.length_a   1.000
_cell.length_b   1.000
_cell.length_c   1.000
_cell.angle_alpha   90.00
_cell.angle_beta   90.00
_cell.angle_gamma   90.00
#
_symmetry.space_group_name_H-M   'P 1'
#
loop_
_entity.id
_entity.type
_entity.pdbx_description
1 polymer ?
#
loop_
_entity_poly.entity_id
_entity_poly.type
_entity_poly.pdbx_seq_one_letter_code
_entity_poly.pdbx_strand_id
1 'polypeptide(L)' 'MDLVFGFIFMAIGLYGGFRAFVITRNPEAKKRYPKTTLKAITFFAYFIFISYALIIIVEGIKYLSQL' A
#
# COMPACT_ATOMS: atom_id res chain seq x y z
N MET A 1 3.01 -10.93 19.78
CA MET A 1 3.22 -10.11 18.56
C MET A 1 2.01 -9.21 18.45
N ASP A 2 2.12 -8.06 19.11
CA ASP A 2 0.97 -7.27 19.55
C ASP A 2 0.22 -6.57 18.41
N LEU A 3 -1.08 -6.37 18.60
CA LEU A 3 -1.96 -5.60 17.72
C LEU A 3 -1.29 -4.29 17.25
N VAL A 4 -0.57 -3.63 18.17
CA VAL A 4 0.20 -2.41 17.95
C VAL A 4 1.30 -2.58 16.89
N PHE A 5 2.05 -3.69 16.94
CA PHE A 5 3.07 -3.99 15.94
C PHE A 5 2.44 -4.21 14.55
N GLY A 6 1.29 -4.89 14.48
CA GLY A 6 0.52 -5.06 13.25
C GLY A 6 0.05 -3.73 12.65
N PHE A 7 -0.47 -2.82 13.48
CA PHE A 7 -0.88 -1.48 13.05
C PHE A 7 0.29 -0.62 12.56
N ILE A 8 1.45 -0.69 13.23
CA ILE A 8 2.65 0.06 12.82
C ILE A 8 3.13 -0.40 11.44
N PHE A 9 3.24 -1.70 11.20
CA PHE A 9 3.65 -2.22 9.89
C PHE A 9 2.62 -1.89 8.80
N MET A 10 1.32 -1.90 9.11
CA MET A 10 0.27 -1.46 8.20
C MET A 10 0.40 0.02 7.82
N ALA A 11 0.64 0.90 8.81
CA ALA A 11 0.81 2.33 8.58
C ALA A 11 2.08 2.62 7.74
N ILE A 12 3.19 1.93 8.02
CA ILE A 12 4.43 2.06 7.23
C ILE A 12 4.21 1.61 5.78
N GLY A 13 3.54 0.47 5.58
CA GLY A 13 3.22 -0.05 4.25
C GLY A 13 2.34 0.93 3.46
N LEU A 14 1.25 1.42 4.06
CA LEU A 14 0.37 2.41 3.44
C LEU A 14 1.08 3.73 3.13
N TYR A 15 1.93 4.22 4.04
CA TYR A 15 2.73 5.43 3.82
C TYR A 15 3.73 5.24 2.68
N GLY A 16 4.43 4.10 2.65
CA GLY A 16 5.35 3.74 1.58
C GLY A 16 4.65 3.66 0.21
N GLY A 17 3.51 2.98 0.15
CA GLY A 17 2.68 2.89 -1.04
C GLY A 17 2.17 4.26 -1.52
N PHE A 18 1.72 5.11 -0.60
CA PHE A 18 1.29 6.48 -0.93
C PHE A 18 2.43 7.34 -1.48
N ARG A 19 3.61 7.31 -0.84
CA ARG A 19 4.80 8.05 -1.32
C ARG A 19 5.25 7.56 -2.69
N ALA A 20 5.27 6.26 -2.91
CA ALA A 20 5.56 5.64 -4.20
C ALA A 20 4.58 6.12 -5.28
N PHE A 21 3.29 6.19 -4.98
CA PHE A 21 2.26 6.70 -5.89
C PHE A 21 2.42 8.19 -6.22
N VAL A 22 2.74 9.02 -5.23
CA VAL A 22 2.99 10.46 -5.44
C VAL A 22 4.21 10.66 -6.34
N ILE A 23 5.29 9.90 -6.11
CA ILE A 23 6.52 9.96 -6.93
C ILE A 23 6.21 9.57 -8.38
N THR A 24 5.41 8.52 -8.60
CA THR A 24 5.12 8.07 -9.97
C THR A 24 4.19 9.01 -10.75
N ARG A 25 3.45 9.88 -10.04
CA ARG A 25 2.65 10.96 -10.61
C ARG A 25 3.44 12.25 -10.85
N ASN A 26 4.58 12.46 -10.18
CA ASN A 26 5.40 13.65 -10.33
C ASN A 26 6.04 13.74 -11.73
N PRO A 27 5.78 14.81 -12.51
CA PRO A 27 6.39 15.02 -13.83
C PRO A 27 7.92 15.05 -13.81
N GLU A 28 8.55 15.55 -12.74
CA GLU A 28 10.01 15.61 -12.62
C GLU A 28 10.62 14.23 -12.37
N ALA A 29 9.96 13.40 -11.56
CA ALA A 29 10.39 12.02 -11.33
C ALA A 29 10.34 11.20 -12.62
N LYS A 30 9.35 11.45 -13.49
CA LYS A 30 9.26 10.84 -14.83
C LYS A 30 10.43 11.18 -15.75
N LYS A 31 11.10 12.31 -15.53
CA LYS A 31 12.29 12.72 -16.27
C LYS A 31 13.59 12.13 -15.71
N ARG A 32 13.64 11.89 -14.38
CA ARG A 32 14.83 11.36 -13.70
C ARG A 32 14.92 9.84 -13.68
N TYR A 33 13.80 9.14 -13.60
CA TYR A 33 13.80 7.68 -13.41
C TYR A 33 13.38 6.93 -14.68
N PRO A 34 13.98 5.76 -14.94
CA PRO A 34 13.56 4.89 -16.04
C PRO A 34 12.07 4.55 -15.95
N LYS A 35 11.40 4.52 -17.10
CA LYS A 35 9.96 4.20 -17.20
C LYS A 35 9.63 2.82 -16.62
N THR A 36 10.54 1.85 -16.73
CA THR A 36 10.42 0.50 -16.14
C THR A 36 10.39 0.55 -14.62
N THR A 37 11.30 1.31 -14.01
CA THR A 37 11.36 1.53 -12.56
C THR A 37 10.09 2.20 -12.04
N LEU A 38 9.59 3.23 -12.73
CA LEU A 38 8.34 3.90 -12.33
C LEU A 38 7.12 2.99 -12.42
N LYS A 39 7.06 2.12 -13.44
CA LYS A 39 6.01 1.09 -13.54
C LYS A 39 6.09 0.10 -12.39
N ALA A 40 7.28 -0.39 -12.05
CA ALA A 40 7.48 -1.31 -10.93
C ALA A 40 7.06 -0.67 -9.60
N ILE A 41 7.50 0.56 -9.31
CA ILE A 41 7.11 1.31 -8.10
C ILE A 41 5.60 1.50 -8.02
N THR A 42 4.97 1.85 -9.14
CA THR A 42 3.51 2.01 -9.21
C THR A 42 2.80 0.69 -8.93
N PHE A 43 3.27 -0.40 -9.54
CA PHE A 43 2.72 -1.75 -9.32
C PHE A 43 2.83 -2.16 -7.84
N PHE A 44 3.99 -1.99 -7.22
CA PHE A 44 4.17 -2.30 -5.80
C PHE A 44 3.27 -1.44 -4.90
N ALA A 45 3.09 -0.15 -5.21
CA ALA A 45 2.16 0.69 -4.48
C ALA A 45 0.72 0.15 -4.53
N TYR A 46 0.23 -0.20 -5.73
CA TYR A 46 -1.10 -0.80 -5.90
C TYR A 46 -1.22 -2.16 -5.20
N PHE A 47 -0.21 -3.01 -5.28
CA PHE A 47 -0.19 -4.30 -4.61
C PHE A 47 -0.38 -4.14 -3.10
N ILE A 48 0.34 -3.22 -2.48
CA ILE A 48 0.22 -2.92 -1.04
C ILE A 48 -1.21 -2.47 -0.70
N PHE A 49 -1.80 -1.56 -1.47
CA PHE A 49 -3.18 -1.11 -1.24
C PHE A 49 -4.19 -2.25 -1.35
N ILE A 50 -4.07 -3.10 -2.37
CA ILE A 50 -4.97 -4.24 -2.59
C ILE A 50 -4.83 -5.26 -1.45
N SER A 51 -3.61 -5.59 -1.05
CA SER A 51 -3.37 -6.52 0.06
C SER A 51 -4.00 -6.04 1.36
N TYR A 52 -3.85 -4.75 1.70
CA TYR A 52 -4.48 -4.22 2.91
C TYR A 52 -6.00 -4.14 2.81
N ALA A 53 -6.55 -3.76 1.64
CA ALA A 53 -7.99 -3.76 1.43
C ALA A 53 -8.60 -5.15 1.63
N LEU A 54 -7.94 -6.21 1.12
CA LEU A 54 -8.36 -7.59 1.33
C LEU A 54 -8.34 -7.98 2.81
N ILE A 55 -7.29 -7.62 3.56
CA ILE A 55 -7.21 -7.88 5.00
C ILE A 55 -8.38 -7.21 5.73
N ILE A 56 -8.65 -5.93 5.44
CA ILE A 56 -9.75 -5.18 6.06
C ILE A 56 -11.11 -5.84 5.73
N ILE A 57 -11.33 -6.26 4.49
CA ILE A 57 -12.57 -6.94 4.09
C ILE A 57 -12.72 -8.27 4.84
N VAL A 58 -11.67 -9.09 4.88
CA VAL A 58 -11.71 -10.40 5.57
C VAL A 58 -11.98 -10.23 7.06
N GLU A 59 -11.28 -9.31 7.72
CA GLU A 59 -11.50 -9.03 9.14
C GLU A 59 -12.89 -8.42 9.39
N GLY A 60 -13.38 -7.56 8.50
CA GLY A 60 -14.74 -7.02 8.57
C GLY A 60 -15.82 -8.10 8.44
N ILE A 61 -15.65 -9.06 7.52
CA ILE A 61 -16.57 -10.21 7.36
C ILE A 61 -16.55 -11.08 8.62
N LYS A 62 -15.37 -11.37 9.18
CA LYS A 62 -15.25 -12.13 10.43
C LYS A 62 -15.99 -11.43 11.57
N TYR A 63 -15.77 -10.13 11.74
CA TYR A 63 -16.45 -9.34 12.77
C TYR A 63 -17.98 -9.39 12.60
N LEU A 64 -18.49 -9.24 11.37
CA LEU A 64 -19.93 -9.32 11.09
C LEU A 64 -20.51 -10.71 11.33
N SER A 65 -19.75 -11.78 11.08
CA SER A 65 -20.21 -13.16 11.33
C SER A 65 -20.30 -13.54 12.82
N GLN A 66 -19.72 -12.72 13.70
CA GLN A 66 -19.74 -12.90 15.15
C GLN A 66 -20.80 -12.05 15.86
N LEU A 67 -21.49 -11.18 15.13
CA LEU A 67 -22.60 -10.32 15.57
C LEU A 67 -23.94 -11.03 15.35
#